data_AF-A0A661UKR6-F1
#
_entry.id   AF-A0A661UKR6-F1
#
_cell.length_a   1.000
_cell.length_b   1.000
_cell.length_c   1.000
_cell.angle_alpha   90.00
_cell.angle_beta   90.00
_cell.angle_gamma   90.00
#
_symmetry.space_group_name_H-M   'P 1'
#
loop_
_entity.id
_entity.type
_entity.pdbx_description
1 polymer ?
#
loop_
_entity_poly.entity_id
_entity_poly.type
_entity_poly.pdbx_seq_one_letter_code
_entity_poly.pdbx_strand_id
1 'polypeptide(L)'
;MRIKTLIFLIIFSIIFPRLSAVEKFYVYYDDGLEYMKKGQWERAIAEFKSAISLEFDDAKKKRTYGTRFIKYFPHRELGICYYNLQEFDNAMGELQLSYAFKKSKRAAEYIEKLSYGGQTIDLKDDTAEKEKQKQEQEELARRQNELDEQRRQEEELIRKQKELEQEQKLLEEQRQKEAELVKIEQKEKAIKEQQRLNKEREEQAERLAKLELEIAERQKQLEKEKEKARQEKEKKSNIAELPVGALTYDPSKVTQVGSRLSIAVLKFNSNDKGADLTESVTEKLVTQLVNLRRFRVIERSALDKIMEEQKLGMTGFVDEETAVKVGKLAGADVIILGRINLEIGFAKVSARGIDTETSELIVAKEADSGNTNIETIEKLVEQVAVDIYNDLPLVEGIVMAVEENQIILSIGSNVGVRKGTKCVAYKEGKKYYHPTTGEVLGKNVTPLGELVVVQVQEKMSIAKPIGKISNIEIEDKVVVK
;
A
#
# COMPACT_ATOMS: atom_id res chain seq x y z
N MET A 1 39.11 -9.10 8.03
CA MET A 1 38.94 -7.63 7.89
C MET A 1 39.83 -7.17 6.74
N ARG A 2 39.42 -6.69 5.57
CA ARG A 2 38.14 -6.56 4.87
C ARG A 2 38.49 -6.54 3.35
N ILE A 3 38.32 -7.66 2.64
CA ILE A 3 38.43 -7.69 1.16
C ILE A 3 37.30 -6.86 0.51
N LYS A 4 36.16 -6.72 1.21
CA LYS A 4 35.03 -5.89 0.79
C LYS A 4 35.28 -4.37 0.84
N THR A 5 36.23 -3.86 1.64
CA THR A 5 36.60 -2.42 1.60
C THR A 5 37.66 -2.11 0.54
N LEU A 6 38.49 -3.08 0.15
CA LEU A 6 39.49 -2.88 -0.89
C LEU A 6 38.85 -2.81 -2.29
N ILE A 7 37.80 -3.61 -2.51
CA ILE A 7 37.03 -3.59 -3.78
C ILE A 7 36.18 -2.31 -3.90
N PHE A 8 35.68 -1.77 -2.78
CA PHE A 8 34.93 -0.50 -2.79
C PHE A 8 35.84 0.72 -3.07
N LEU A 9 37.10 0.68 -2.63
CA LEU A 9 38.10 1.74 -2.92
C LEU A 9 38.64 1.69 -4.36
N ILE A 10 38.76 0.50 -4.95
CA ILE A 10 39.21 0.35 -6.34
C ILE A 10 38.09 0.72 -7.34
N ILE A 11 36.82 0.46 -7.00
CA ILE A 11 35.68 0.87 -7.84
C ILE A 11 35.39 2.37 -7.72
N PHE A 12 35.71 3.02 -6.59
CA PHE A 12 35.60 4.48 -6.45
C PHE A 12 36.70 5.25 -7.23
N SER A 13 37.80 4.58 -7.58
CA SER A 13 38.89 5.17 -8.37
C SER A 13 38.72 5.03 -9.89
N ILE A 14 37.72 4.27 -10.37
CA ILE A 14 37.50 4.00 -11.80
C ILE A 14 36.28 4.79 -12.36
N ILE A 15 35.55 5.53 -11.52
CA ILE A 15 34.36 6.34 -11.91
C ILE A 15 34.60 7.85 -11.71
N PHE A 16 35.85 8.31 -11.74
CA PHE A 16 36.15 9.71 -12.01
C PHE A 16 36.86 9.77 -13.37
N PRO A 17 36.21 10.20 -14.46
CA PRO A 17 36.97 10.71 -15.58
C PRO A 17 37.89 11.80 -15.02
N ARG A 18 39.20 11.70 -15.25
CA ARG A 18 40.08 12.86 -15.16
C ARG A 18 39.45 13.89 -16.08
N LEU A 19 38.79 14.88 -15.48
CA LEU A 19 38.34 16.07 -16.15
C LEU A 19 39.64 16.80 -16.54
N SER A 20 40.23 16.46 -17.69
CA SER A 20 41.18 17.35 -18.34
C SER A 20 40.39 18.61 -18.61
N ALA A 21 40.63 19.66 -17.80
CA ALA A 21 40.06 20.97 -18.07
C ALA A 21 40.46 21.31 -19.51
N VAL A 22 39.50 21.43 -20.42
CA VAL A 22 39.76 21.91 -21.77
C VAL A 22 40.33 23.32 -21.60
N GLU A 23 41.63 23.46 -21.81
CA GLU A 23 42.30 24.75 -21.70
C GLU A 23 41.72 25.70 -22.74
N LYS A 24 41.56 26.98 -22.36
CA LYS A 24 40.89 27.98 -23.19
C LYS A 24 41.87 28.48 -24.27
N PHE A 25 41.35 28.80 -25.46
CA PHE A 25 42.15 29.21 -26.63
C PHE A 25 43.21 30.30 -26.34
N TYR A 26 42.91 31.24 -25.43
CA TYR A 26 43.81 32.35 -25.12
C TYR A 26 45.03 31.94 -24.27
N VAL A 27 44.99 30.78 -23.60
CA VAL A 27 46.14 30.22 -22.87
C VAL A 27 47.19 29.76 -23.88
N TYR A 28 46.79 28.88 -24.81
CA TYR A 28 47.65 28.44 -25.92
C TYR A 28 48.19 29.61 -26.75
N TYR A 29 47.37 30.63 -26.99
CA TYR A 29 47.84 31.81 -27.72
C TYR A 29 48.87 32.65 -26.94
N ASP A 30 48.67 32.86 -25.63
CA ASP A 30 49.64 33.57 -24.79
C ASP A 30 50.96 32.76 -24.67
N ASP A 31 50.88 31.42 -24.57
CA ASP A 31 52.04 30.51 -24.55
C ASP A 31 52.79 30.50 -25.90
N GLY A 32 52.05 30.47 -27.01
CA GLY A 32 52.62 30.57 -28.36
C GLY A 32 53.39 31.87 -28.55
N LEU A 33 52.86 32.99 -28.07
CA LEU A 33 53.57 34.28 -28.06
C LEU A 33 54.82 34.25 -27.16
N GLU A 34 54.80 33.52 -26.04
CA GLU A 34 55.95 33.37 -25.16
C GLU A 34 57.07 32.55 -25.82
N TYR A 35 56.73 31.41 -26.43
CA TYR A 35 57.68 30.59 -27.19
C TYR A 35 58.26 31.35 -28.39
N MET A 36 57.43 32.13 -29.08
CA MET A 36 57.84 33.00 -30.18
C MET A 36 58.91 34.01 -29.74
N LYS A 37 58.74 34.64 -28.57
CA LYS A 37 59.74 35.56 -27.99
C LYS A 37 61.05 34.88 -27.63
N LYS A 38 61.00 33.60 -27.25
CA LYS A 38 62.17 32.77 -26.94
C LYS A 38 62.86 32.20 -28.19
N GLY A 39 62.34 32.48 -29.39
CA GLY A 39 62.83 31.91 -30.65
C GLY A 39 62.54 30.41 -30.83
N GLN A 40 61.65 29.85 -30.01
CA GLN A 40 61.25 28.44 -30.07
C GLN A 40 60.09 28.28 -31.07
N TRP A 41 60.38 28.48 -32.36
CA TRP A 41 59.36 28.61 -33.42
C TRP A 41 58.48 27.38 -33.59
N GLU A 42 59.04 26.16 -33.51
CA GLU A 42 58.28 24.90 -33.63
C GLU A 42 57.26 24.74 -32.48
N ARG A 43 57.65 25.11 -31.26
CA ARG A 43 56.74 25.08 -30.10
C ARG A 43 55.67 26.14 -30.22
N ALA A 44 56.03 27.35 -30.65
CA ALA A 44 55.07 28.41 -30.92
C ALA A 44 54.02 27.99 -31.97
N ILE A 45 54.45 27.29 -33.04
CA ILE A 45 53.54 26.74 -34.06
C ILE A 45 52.54 25.75 -33.45
N ALA A 46 53.01 24.84 -32.60
CA ALA A 46 52.14 23.87 -31.94
C ALA A 46 51.07 24.56 -31.08
N GLU A 47 51.47 25.54 -30.26
CA GLU A 47 50.52 26.28 -29.42
C GLU A 47 49.55 27.16 -30.24
N PHE A 48 50.02 27.81 -31.32
CA PHE A 48 49.13 28.56 -32.20
C PHE A 48 48.13 27.65 -32.93
N LYS A 49 48.53 26.46 -33.36
CA LYS A 49 47.59 25.47 -33.94
C LYS A 49 46.55 25.01 -32.92
N SER A 50 46.96 24.77 -31.67
CA SER A 50 46.04 24.46 -30.57
C SER A 50 45.05 25.61 -30.33
N ALA A 51 45.53 26.87 -30.33
CA ALA A 51 44.67 28.05 -30.21
C ALA A 51 43.67 28.15 -31.37
N ILE A 52 44.13 27.99 -32.62
CA ILE A 52 43.31 28.03 -33.84
C ILE A 52 42.24 26.94 -33.83
N SER A 53 42.56 25.74 -33.35
CA SER A 53 41.61 24.63 -33.26
C SER A 53 40.42 24.92 -32.34
N LEU A 54 40.61 25.79 -31.34
CA LEU A 54 39.58 26.21 -30.40
C LEU A 54 38.89 27.51 -30.81
N GLU A 55 39.64 28.41 -31.46
CA GLU A 55 39.16 29.71 -31.91
C GLU A 55 39.94 30.16 -33.15
N PHE A 56 39.29 30.10 -34.31
CA PHE A 56 39.92 30.24 -35.63
C PHE A 56 40.18 31.71 -36.01
N ASP A 57 39.20 32.60 -35.80
CA ASP A 57 39.21 33.91 -36.46
C ASP A 57 40.19 34.93 -35.86
N ASP A 58 41.01 35.55 -36.71
CA ASP A 58 41.82 36.72 -36.37
C ASP A 58 40.93 37.94 -36.01
N ALA A 59 41.18 38.56 -34.85
CA ALA A 59 40.42 39.70 -34.35
C ALA A 59 41.28 40.72 -33.59
N LYS A 60 41.09 42.02 -33.91
CA LYS A 60 41.73 43.13 -33.17
C LYS A 60 41.34 43.19 -31.68
N LYS A 61 40.16 42.66 -31.33
CA LYS A 61 39.63 42.66 -29.97
C LYS A 61 38.82 41.38 -29.75
N LYS A 62 39.45 40.37 -29.15
CA LYS A 62 38.81 39.09 -28.80
C LYS A 62 38.66 38.98 -27.29
N ARG A 63 37.48 38.57 -26.82
CA ARG A 63 37.20 38.41 -25.39
C ARG A 63 37.83 37.13 -24.87
N THR A 64 38.44 37.19 -23.70
CA THR A 64 39.04 36.03 -23.01
C THR A 64 38.13 35.60 -21.85
N TYR A 65 38.58 35.71 -20.61
CA TYR A 65 37.75 35.49 -19.42
C TYR A 65 37.29 36.81 -18.80
N GLY A 66 36.06 36.81 -18.26
CA GLY A 66 35.48 38.00 -17.62
C GLY A 66 35.36 39.17 -18.60
N THR A 67 35.96 40.31 -18.26
CA THR A 67 35.93 41.55 -19.05
C THR A 67 37.22 41.84 -19.81
N ARG A 68 38.18 40.90 -19.84
CA ARG A 68 39.49 41.06 -20.52
C ARG A 68 39.39 40.80 -22.02
N PHE A 69 39.97 41.70 -22.81
CA PHE A 69 40.11 41.56 -24.26
C PHE A 69 41.57 41.56 -24.69
N ILE A 70 41.91 40.74 -25.69
CA ILE A 70 43.25 40.64 -26.27
C ILE A 70 43.21 40.94 -27.78
N LYS A 71 44.36 41.27 -28.35
CA LYS A 71 44.58 41.22 -29.80
C LYS A 71 44.91 39.78 -30.18
N TYR A 72 44.03 39.15 -30.91
CA TYR A 72 44.13 37.73 -31.25
C TYR A 72 44.37 37.60 -32.75
N PHE A 73 45.59 37.24 -33.15
CA PHE A 73 45.95 37.07 -34.56
C PHE A 73 46.76 35.77 -34.74
N PRO A 74 46.21 34.61 -34.35
CA PRO A 74 46.96 33.37 -34.38
C PRO A 74 47.46 33.01 -35.79
N HIS A 75 46.70 33.26 -36.86
CA HIS A 75 47.16 32.99 -38.23
C HIS A 75 48.34 33.89 -38.62
N ARG A 76 48.31 35.17 -38.21
CA ARG A 76 49.45 36.07 -38.42
C ARG A 76 50.70 35.58 -37.73
N GLU A 77 50.59 35.29 -36.43
CA GLU A 77 51.76 34.91 -35.64
C GLU A 77 52.30 33.55 -36.09
N LEU A 78 51.41 32.62 -36.45
CA LEU A 78 51.75 31.33 -37.06
C LEU A 78 52.49 31.50 -38.39
N GLY A 79 52.00 32.36 -39.30
CA GLY A 79 52.67 32.66 -40.56
C GLY A 79 54.05 33.28 -40.38
N ILE A 80 54.23 34.11 -39.34
CA ILE A 80 55.56 34.65 -38.98
C ILE A 80 56.46 33.54 -38.42
N CYS A 81 55.95 32.60 -37.64
CA CYS A 81 56.74 31.45 -37.18
C CYS A 81 57.23 30.59 -38.36
N TYR A 82 56.36 30.29 -39.34
CA TYR A 82 56.76 29.60 -40.57
C TYR A 82 57.80 30.38 -41.37
N TYR A 83 57.66 31.70 -41.49
CA TYR A 83 58.65 32.55 -42.14
C TYR A 83 60.04 32.42 -41.51
N ASN A 84 60.13 32.36 -40.17
CA ASN A 84 61.40 32.21 -39.45
C ASN A 84 62.00 30.80 -39.57
N LEU A 85 61.17 29.79 -39.85
CA LEU A 85 61.61 28.43 -40.19
C LEU A 85 61.91 28.23 -41.68
N GLN A 86 61.82 29.30 -42.49
CA GLN A 86 62.00 29.28 -43.95
C GLN A 86 60.96 28.43 -44.70
N GLU A 87 59.81 28.16 -44.08
CA GLU A 87 58.66 27.50 -44.73
C GLU A 87 57.79 28.57 -45.43
N PHE A 88 58.28 29.12 -46.54
CA PHE A 88 57.70 30.32 -47.17
C PHE A 88 56.30 30.12 -47.75
N ASP A 89 55.97 28.93 -48.26
CA ASP A 89 54.62 28.64 -48.77
C ASP A 89 53.58 28.60 -47.65
N ASN A 90 53.91 27.93 -46.54
CA ASN A 90 53.09 27.89 -45.33
C ASN A 90 52.96 29.29 -44.71
N ALA A 91 54.04 30.07 -44.72
CA ALA A 91 54.04 31.44 -44.25
C ALA A 91 53.12 32.33 -45.10
N MET A 92 53.21 32.24 -46.44
CA MET A 92 52.37 33.02 -47.35
C MET A 92 50.89 32.67 -47.16
N GLY A 93 50.54 31.38 -47.10
CA GLY A 93 49.17 30.93 -46.91
C GLY A 93 48.54 31.46 -45.63
N GLU A 94 49.21 31.28 -44.49
CA GLU A 94 48.71 31.75 -43.19
C GLU A 94 48.65 33.28 -43.07
N LEU A 95 49.61 33.99 -43.67
CA LEU A 95 49.62 35.46 -43.68
C LEU A 95 48.53 36.04 -44.58
N GLN A 96 48.27 35.45 -45.74
CA GLN A 96 47.15 35.82 -46.61
C GLN A 96 45.81 35.54 -45.92
N LEU A 97 45.69 34.39 -45.25
CA LEU A 97 44.50 34.03 -44.47
C LEU A 97 44.24 35.03 -43.35
N SER A 98 45.28 35.37 -42.57
CA SER A 98 45.21 36.45 -41.56
C SER A 98 44.79 37.79 -42.16
N TYR A 99 45.38 38.16 -43.31
CA TYR A 99 45.08 39.43 -43.99
C TYR A 99 43.63 39.48 -44.49
N ALA A 100 43.10 38.36 -44.97
CA ALA A 100 41.71 38.20 -45.39
C ALA A 100 40.74 38.34 -44.20
N PHE A 101 41.03 37.70 -43.05
CA PHE A 101 40.22 37.86 -41.84
C PHE A 101 40.25 39.28 -41.28
N LYS A 102 41.46 39.79 -41.00
CA LYS A 102 41.68 41.16 -40.51
C LYS A 102 43.02 41.72 -40.98
N LYS A 103 42.96 42.62 -41.96
CA LYS A 103 44.08 43.45 -42.42
C LYS A 103 44.87 44.02 -41.23
N SER A 104 46.15 43.70 -41.17
CA SER A 104 47.10 44.24 -40.21
C SER A 104 48.39 44.64 -40.91
N LYS A 105 48.98 45.77 -40.51
CA LYS A 105 50.24 46.28 -41.09
C LYS A 105 51.34 45.23 -41.02
N ARG A 106 51.43 44.52 -39.88
CA ARG A 106 52.40 43.46 -39.64
C ARG A 106 52.21 42.26 -40.58
N ALA A 107 50.98 41.86 -40.93
CA ALA A 107 50.78 40.80 -41.93
C ALA A 107 51.20 41.27 -43.34
N ALA A 108 50.84 42.51 -43.71
CA ALA A 108 51.21 43.09 -45.01
C ALA A 108 52.73 43.17 -45.20
N GLU A 109 53.47 43.59 -44.16
CA GLU A 109 54.95 43.67 -44.20
C GLU A 109 55.60 42.31 -44.48
N TYR A 110 55.06 41.22 -43.93
CA TYR A 110 55.61 39.89 -44.19
C TYR A 110 55.17 39.30 -45.53
N ILE A 111 53.95 39.61 -45.99
CA ILE A 111 53.52 39.28 -47.36
C ILE A 111 54.42 40.00 -48.38
N GLU A 112 54.70 41.29 -48.16
CA GLU A 112 55.58 42.07 -49.03
C GLU A 112 57.00 41.52 -49.07
N LYS A 113 57.57 41.14 -47.91
CA LYS A 113 58.89 40.47 -47.84
C LYS A 113 58.94 39.17 -48.64
N LEU A 114 57.84 38.42 -48.69
CA LEU A 114 57.72 37.21 -49.48
C LEU A 114 57.51 37.50 -50.98
N SER A 115 56.84 38.62 -51.32
CA SER A 115 56.54 39.00 -52.70
C SER A 115 57.70 39.65 -53.48
N TYR A 116 58.72 40.22 -52.81
CA TYR A 116 59.85 40.88 -53.48
C TYR A 116 60.96 39.93 -53.98
N GLY A 117 60.78 38.62 -53.85
CA GLY A 117 61.66 37.62 -54.45
C GLY A 117 61.23 37.20 -55.86
N GLY A 118 61.55 38.00 -56.90
CA GLY A 118 61.47 37.51 -58.28
C GLY A 118 61.13 38.53 -59.37
N GLN A 119 62.19 39.08 -59.98
CA GLN A 119 62.35 39.54 -61.38
C GLN A 119 61.47 40.65 -62.00
N THR A 120 62.20 41.67 -62.43
CA THR A 120 61.90 42.84 -63.29
C THR A 120 62.01 42.55 -64.79
N ILE A 121 61.08 43.03 -65.63
CA ILE A 121 61.24 43.37 -67.08
C ILE A 121 60.15 44.42 -67.42
N ASP A 122 60.43 45.73 -67.48
CA ASP A 122 60.85 46.59 -68.62
C ASP A 122 59.94 46.57 -69.88
N LEU A 123 59.43 47.76 -70.22
CA LEU A 123 58.40 48.05 -71.24
C LEU A 123 58.99 48.98 -72.31
N LYS A 124 58.69 48.75 -73.59
CA LYS A 124 58.85 49.75 -74.66
C LYS A 124 57.70 49.72 -75.66
N ASP A 125 57.13 50.91 -75.86
CA ASP A 125 56.60 51.58 -77.07
C ASP A 125 55.87 50.74 -78.15
N ASP A 126 54.82 51.19 -78.84
CA ASP A 126 54.61 52.54 -79.36
C ASP A 126 53.13 52.71 -79.84
N THR A 127 52.56 53.90 -79.57
CA THR A 127 51.62 54.66 -80.43
C THR A 127 50.53 53.95 -81.28
N ALA A 128 49.70 53.10 -80.67
CA ALA A 128 48.34 52.78 -81.19
C ALA A 128 47.22 52.91 -80.12
N GLU A 129 47.59 53.30 -78.90
CA GLU A 129 46.77 53.13 -77.70
C GLU A 129 45.85 54.32 -77.36
N LYS A 130 46.10 55.52 -77.86
CA LYS A 130 45.39 56.74 -77.40
C LYS A 130 43.92 56.85 -77.86
N GLU A 131 43.54 56.28 -78.99
CA GLU A 131 42.13 56.27 -79.43
C GLU A 131 41.34 55.11 -78.82
N LYS A 132 41.98 53.95 -78.65
CA LYS A 132 41.40 52.81 -77.93
C LYS A 132 41.22 53.14 -76.44
N GLN A 133 42.22 53.75 -75.80
CA GLN A 133 42.15 54.20 -74.40
C GLN A 133 41.04 55.22 -74.13
N LYS A 134 40.66 56.05 -75.11
CA LYS A 134 39.57 57.04 -74.93
C LYS A 134 38.18 56.38 -74.99
N GLN A 135 37.96 55.48 -75.95
CA GLN A 135 36.71 54.71 -76.03
C GLN A 135 36.58 53.73 -74.85
N GLU A 136 37.69 53.09 -74.47
CA GLU A 136 37.76 52.19 -73.32
C GLU A 136 37.59 52.98 -72.01
N GLN A 137 38.12 54.21 -71.88
CA GLN A 137 37.84 55.10 -70.74
C GLN A 137 36.37 55.53 -70.65
N GLU A 138 35.71 55.85 -71.76
CA GLU A 138 34.29 56.21 -71.76
C GLU A 138 33.38 55.01 -71.44
N GLU A 139 33.71 53.81 -71.93
CA GLU A 139 33.02 52.58 -71.59
C GLU A 139 33.26 52.17 -70.12
N LEU A 140 34.49 52.28 -69.63
CA LEU A 140 34.84 52.12 -68.22
C LEU A 140 34.07 53.11 -67.33
N ALA A 141 33.96 54.38 -67.74
CA ALA A 141 33.23 55.39 -66.98
C ALA A 141 31.71 55.08 -66.91
N ARG A 142 31.10 54.60 -68.00
CA ARG A 142 29.69 54.15 -67.99
C ARG A 142 29.51 52.94 -67.07
N ARG A 143 30.38 51.94 -67.21
CA ARG A 143 30.33 50.72 -66.39
C ARG A 143 30.56 51.02 -64.91
N GLN A 144 31.41 52.00 -64.61
CA GLN A 144 31.68 52.46 -63.25
C GLN A 144 30.48 53.19 -62.64
N ASN A 145 29.77 54.01 -63.43
CA ASN A 145 28.51 54.63 -63.01
C ASN A 145 27.40 53.60 -62.76
N GLU A 146 27.25 52.60 -63.62
CA GLU A 146 26.30 51.49 -63.41
C GLU A 146 26.66 50.68 -62.15
N LEU A 147 27.95 50.41 -61.92
CA LEU A 147 28.41 49.72 -60.71
C LEU A 147 28.16 50.56 -59.45
N ASP A 148 28.31 51.90 -59.53
CA ASP A 148 28.02 52.82 -58.43
C ASP A 148 26.52 52.95 -58.14
N GLU A 149 25.67 52.81 -59.16
CA GLU A 149 24.22 52.74 -58.97
C GLU A 149 23.80 51.40 -58.34
N GLN A 150 24.36 50.28 -58.80
CA GLN A 150 24.15 48.96 -58.18
C GLN A 150 24.64 48.93 -56.74
N ARG A 151 25.83 49.48 -56.45
CA ARG A 151 26.36 49.59 -55.08
C ARG A 151 25.43 50.38 -54.17
N ARG A 152 24.85 51.49 -54.65
CA ARG A 152 23.87 52.28 -53.89
C ARG A 152 22.59 51.49 -53.60
N GLN A 153 22.07 50.73 -54.57
CA GLN A 153 20.91 49.86 -54.37
C GLN A 153 21.20 48.73 -53.38
N GLU A 154 22.39 48.11 -53.47
CA GLU A 154 22.83 47.07 -52.56
C GLU A 154 23.02 47.59 -51.13
N GLU A 155 23.59 48.77 -50.95
CA GLU A 155 23.71 49.45 -49.66
C GLU A 155 22.34 49.75 -49.03
N GLU A 156 21.35 50.18 -49.84
CA GLU A 156 19.98 50.40 -49.37
C GLU A 156 19.30 49.09 -48.95
N LEU A 157 19.48 48.01 -49.73
CA LEU A 157 18.99 46.67 -49.39
C LEU A 157 19.61 46.15 -48.09
N ILE A 158 20.93 46.31 -47.91
CA ILE A 158 21.63 45.95 -46.67
C ILE A 158 21.08 46.75 -45.48
N ARG A 159 20.79 48.04 -45.67
CA ARG A 159 20.19 48.87 -44.63
C ARG A 159 18.80 48.37 -44.24
N LYS A 160 17.92 48.09 -45.22
CA LYS A 160 16.58 47.53 -44.98
C LYS A 160 16.64 46.15 -44.33
N GLN A 161 17.59 45.29 -44.72
CA GLN A 161 17.80 44.00 -44.08
C GLN A 161 18.22 44.13 -42.62
N LYS A 162 19.11 45.09 -42.30
CA LYS A 162 19.51 45.37 -40.91
C LYS A 162 18.34 45.89 -40.07
N GLU A 163 17.51 46.77 -40.64
CA GLU A 163 16.30 47.27 -39.98
C GLU A 163 15.30 46.13 -39.71
N LEU A 164 15.06 45.26 -40.69
CA LEU A 164 14.20 44.08 -40.54
C LEU A 164 14.74 43.08 -39.51
N GLU A 165 16.07 42.86 -39.48
CA GLU A 165 16.71 41.98 -38.50
C GLU A 165 16.56 42.53 -37.07
N GLN A 166 16.65 43.86 -36.90
CA GLN A 166 16.40 44.52 -35.62
C GLN A 166 14.93 44.37 -35.18
N GLU A 167 13.98 44.55 -36.11
CA GLU A 167 12.56 44.39 -35.83
C GLU A 167 12.21 42.94 -35.45
N GLN A 168 12.79 41.95 -36.15
CA GLN A 168 12.63 40.53 -35.82
C GLN A 168 13.17 40.20 -34.43
N LYS A 169 14.33 40.74 -34.06
CA LYS A 169 14.89 40.57 -32.71
C LYS A 169 13.98 41.14 -31.64
N LEU A 170 13.42 42.33 -31.87
CA LEU A 170 12.49 42.96 -30.92
C LEU A 170 11.20 42.13 -30.77
N LEU A 171 10.66 41.62 -31.87
CA LEU A 171 9.46 40.78 -31.86
C LEU A 171 9.72 39.44 -31.15
N GLU A 172 10.90 38.85 -31.34
CA GLU A 172 11.28 37.62 -30.65
C GLU A 172 11.43 37.85 -29.13
N GLU A 173 12.02 38.97 -28.72
CA GLU A 173 12.10 39.37 -27.31
C GLU A 173 10.70 39.59 -26.70
N GLN A 174 9.77 40.20 -27.44
CA GLN A 174 8.38 40.38 -27.01
C GLN A 174 7.67 39.02 -26.84
N ARG A 175 7.81 38.10 -27.80
CA ARG A 175 7.24 36.75 -27.70
C ARG A 175 7.79 35.98 -26.50
N GLN A 176 9.09 36.11 -26.20
CA GLN A 176 9.70 35.49 -25.04
C GLN A 176 9.11 36.03 -23.73
N LYS A 177 8.93 37.35 -23.62
CA LYS A 177 8.29 38.00 -22.46
C LYS A 177 6.84 37.57 -22.29
N GLU A 178 6.07 37.50 -23.36
CA GLU A 178 4.67 37.02 -23.32
C GLU A 178 4.59 35.55 -22.89
N ALA A 179 5.47 34.68 -23.43
CA ALA A 179 5.52 33.28 -23.05
C ALA A 179 5.92 33.09 -21.56
N GLU A 180 6.78 33.97 -21.04
CA GLU A 180 7.14 33.97 -19.62
C GLU A 180 5.98 34.44 -18.72
N LEU A 181 5.25 35.48 -19.15
CA LEU A 181 4.05 35.97 -18.44
C LEU A 181 2.98 34.88 -18.31
N VAL A 182 2.71 34.14 -19.39
CA VAL A 182 1.76 33.02 -19.38
C VAL A 182 2.18 31.93 -18.38
N LYS A 183 3.49 31.62 -18.29
CA LYS A 183 4.01 30.65 -17.31
C LYS A 183 3.84 31.16 -15.88
N ILE A 184 4.02 32.46 -15.64
CA ILE A 184 3.81 33.07 -14.31
C ILE A 184 2.32 32.98 -13.94
N GLU A 185 1.41 33.35 -14.82
CA GLU A 185 -0.04 33.27 -14.55
C GLU A 185 -0.49 31.83 -14.26
N GLN A 186 0.02 30.84 -14.99
CA GLN A 186 -0.28 29.43 -14.73
C GLN A 186 0.22 28.99 -13.36
N LYS A 187 1.43 29.40 -12.96
CA LYS A 187 1.96 29.13 -11.62
C LYS A 187 1.14 29.81 -10.53
N GLU A 188 0.71 31.05 -10.72
CA GLU A 188 -0.15 31.75 -9.75
C GLU A 188 -1.51 31.08 -9.58
N LYS A 189 -2.12 30.61 -10.67
CA LYS A 189 -3.37 29.83 -10.61
C LYS A 189 -3.18 28.53 -9.83
N ALA A 190 -2.11 27.79 -10.11
CA ALA A 190 -1.78 26.56 -9.39
C ALA A 190 -1.51 26.80 -7.89
N ILE A 191 -0.82 27.90 -7.54
CA ILE A 191 -0.58 28.28 -6.14
C ILE A 191 -1.90 28.61 -5.44
N LYS A 192 -2.80 29.38 -6.08
CA LYS A 192 -4.12 29.72 -5.53
C LYS A 192 -4.99 28.48 -5.31
N GLU A 193 -4.97 27.54 -6.25
CA GLU A 193 -5.68 26.26 -6.14
C GLU A 193 -5.12 25.40 -5.01
N GLN A 194 -3.78 25.30 -4.90
CA GLN A 194 -3.12 24.59 -3.81
C GLN A 194 -3.44 25.20 -2.44
N GLN A 195 -3.48 26.54 -2.34
CA GLN A 195 -3.88 27.24 -1.12
C GLN A 195 -5.35 26.96 -0.76
N ARG A 196 -6.26 26.92 -1.74
CA ARG A 196 -7.67 26.57 -1.51
C ARG A 196 -7.80 25.13 -0.98
N LEU A 197 -7.11 24.18 -1.61
CA LEU A 197 -7.11 22.78 -1.19
C LEU A 197 -6.53 22.60 0.23
N ASN A 198 -5.45 23.32 0.55
CA ASN A 198 -4.88 23.28 1.89
C ASN A 198 -5.86 23.82 2.95
N LYS A 199 -6.55 24.92 2.65
CA LYS A 199 -7.57 25.48 3.53
C LYS A 199 -8.75 24.52 3.75
N GLU A 200 -9.23 23.87 2.68
CA GLU A 200 -10.29 22.86 2.78
C GLU A 200 -9.85 21.66 3.65
N ARG A 201 -8.59 21.23 3.55
CA ARG A 201 -8.03 20.16 4.38
C ARG A 201 -7.91 20.57 5.85
N GLU A 202 -7.52 21.81 6.13
CA GLU A 202 -7.49 22.35 7.50
C GLU A 202 -8.91 22.39 8.10
N GLU A 203 -9.90 22.89 7.36
CA GLU A 203 -11.30 22.91 7.80
C GLU A 203 -11.86 21.49 8.04
N GLN A 204 -11.48 20.52 7.19
CA GLN A 204 -11.84 19.11 7.40
C GLN A 204 -11.16 18.52 8.64
N ALA A 205 -9.88 18.81 8.87
CA ALA A 205 -9.15 18.35 10.05
C ALA A 205 -9.76 18.93 11.34
N GLU A 206 -10.15 20.21 11.34
CA GLU A 206 -10.84 20.82 12.47
C GLU A 206 -12.21 20.16 12.75
N ARG A 207 -12.97 19.82 11.70
CA ARG A 207 -14.25 19.09 11.87
C ARG A 207 -14.04 17.71 12.45
N LEU A 208 -13.03 16.98 11.98
CA LEU A 208 -12.68 15.66 12.51
C LEU A 208 -12.24 15.75 13.97
N ALA A 209 -11.40 16.71 14.34
CA ALA A 209 -10.97 16.91 15.71
C ALA A 209 -12.14 17.24 16.66
N LYS A 210 -13.12 18.04 16.20
CA LYS A 210 -14.36 18.29 16.96
C LYS A 210 -15.18 17.03 17.17
N LEU A 211 -15.33 16.21 16.12
CA LEU A 211 -16.06 14.94 16.20
C LEU A 211 -15.38 13.94 17.14
N GLU A 212 -14.06 13.83 17.09
CA GLU A 212 -13.28 12.98 18.01
C GLU A 212 -13.46 13.41 19.47
N LEU A 213 -13.46 14.73 19.72
CA LEU A 213 -13.70 15.26 21.06
C LEU A 213 -15.12 14.96 21.54
N GLU A 214 -16.13 15.11 20.68
CA GLU A 214 -17.52 14.76 20.97
C GLU A 214 -17.69 13.26 21.26
N ILE A 215 -17.04 12.39 20.49
CA ILE A 215 -17.01 10.94 20.73
C ILE A 215 -16.37 10.63 22.08
N ALA A 216 -15.24 11.26 22.41
CA ALA A 216 -14.56 11.06 23.69
C ALA A 216 -15.41 11.53 24.88
N GLU A 217 -16.10 12.66 24.75
CA GLU A 217 -17.06 13.14 25.75
C GLU A 217 -18.24 12.20 25.91
N ARG A 218 -18.79 11.69 24.79
CA ARG A 218 -19.89 10.71 24.79
C ARG A 218 -19.47 9.39 25.45
N GLN A 219 -18.25 8.94 25.19
CA GLN A 219 -17.68 7.75 25.83
C GLN A 219 -17.52 7.95 27.35
N LYS A 220 -17.01 9.10 27.79
CA LYS A 220 -16.94 9.44 29.21
C LYS A 220 -18.32 9.52 29.87
N GLN A 221 -19.34 10.04 29.17
CA GLN A 221 -20.72 10.02 29.66
C GLN A 221 -21.24 8.58 29.78
N LEU A 222 -21.04 7.74 28.77
CA LEU A 222 -21.42 6.33 28.78
C LEU A 222 -20.71 5.55 29.89
N GLU A 223 -19.44 5.83 30.17
CA GLU A 223 -18.73 5.22 31.29
C GLU A 223 -19.32 5.65 32.63
N LYS A 224 -19.61 6.94 32.82
CA LYS A 224 -20.28 7.44 34.03
C LYS A 224 -21.69 6.86 34.19
N GLU A 225 -22.44 6.71 33.11
CA GLU A 225 -23.76 6.05 33.09
C GLU A 225 -23.63 4.56 33.43
N LYS A 226 -22.64 3.86 32.87
CA LYS A 226 -22.34 2.46 33.20
C LYS A 226 -21.89 2.29 34.64
N GLU A 227 -21.15 3.24 35.19
CA GLU A 227 -20.68 3.21 36.58
C GLU A 227 -21.83 3.48 37.56
N LYS A 228 -22.72 4.44 37.25
CA LYS A 228 -23.99 4.63 37.97
C LYS A 228 -24.88 3.40 37.87
N ALA A 229 -25.01 2.81 36.68
CA ALA A 229 -25.75 1.57 36.46
C ALA A 229 -25.09 0.37 37.18
N ARG A 230 -23.77 0.33 37.31
CA ARG A 230 -23.04 -0.65 38.13
C ARG A 230 -23.34 -0.47 39.61
N GLN A 231 -23.36 0.76 40.13
CA GLN A 231 -23.71 1.05 41.52
C GLN A 231 -25.20 0.76 41.81
N GLU A 232 -26.08 0.95 40.82
CA GLU A 232 -27.50 0.57 40.91
C GLU A 232 -27.72 -0.95 40.76
N LYS A 233 -26.93 -1.65 39.93
CA LYS A 233 -26.89 -3.13 39.81
C LYS A 233 -26.23 -3.80 41.01
N GLU A 234 -25.24 -3.19 41.67
CA GLU A 234 -24.65 -3.72 42.91
C GLU A 234 -25.64 -3.64 44.08
N LYS A 235 -26.61 -2.72 44.04
CA LYS A 235 -27.76 -2.70 44.97
C LYS A 235 -28.92 -3.62 44.54
N LYS A 236 -28.91 -4.14 43.32
CA LYS A 236 -29.94 -5.06 42.80
C LYS A 236 -29.29 -6.14 41.91
N SER A 237 -29.08 -7.31 42.51
CA SER A 237 -29.00 -8.61 41.85
C SER A 237 -27.68 -8.95 41.13
N ASN A 238 -26.96 -9.91 41.74
CA ASN A 238 -25.97 -10.79 41.12
C ASN A 238 -26.60 -11.63 39.98
N ILE A 239 -26.66 -11.12 38.75
CA ILE A 239 -26.86 -11.95 37.55
C ILE A 239 -25.96 -11.40 36.44
N ALA A 240 -24.98 -12.21 36.02
CA ALA A 240 -24.14 -11.94 34.86
C ALA A 240 -24.98 -11.96 33.58
N GLU A 241 -24.88 -10.91 32.77
CA GLU A 241 -25.63 -10.78 31.51
C GLU A 241 -25.13 -11.80 30.48
N LEU A 242 -26.09 -12.53 29.89
CA LEU A 242 -25.87 -13.51 28.82
C LEU A 242 -25.41 -12.80 27.53
N PRO A 243 -24.57 -13.44 26.69
CA PRO A 243 -24.08 -12.85 25.44
C PRO A 243 -25.20 -12.59 24.43
N VAL A 244 -25.09 -11.49 23.70
CA VAL A 244 -26.07 -11.00 22.71
C VAL A 244 -26.10 -11.96 21.51
N GLY A 245 -27.29 -12.50 21.20
CA GLY A 245 -27.52 -13.48 20.13
C GLY A 245 -27.96 -14.85 20.64
N ALA A 246 -27.81 -15.12 21.94
CA ALA A 246 -28.53 -16.19 22.61
C ALA A 246 -29.95 -15.72 22.97
N LEU A 247 -30.82 -16.70 23.24
CA LEU A 247 -32.14 -16.59 23.87
C LEU A 247 -33.33 -16.53 22.89
N THR A 248 -33.71 -17.72 22.41
CA THR A 248 -35.15 -18.04 22.26
C THR A 248 -35.85 -18.23 23.61
N TYR A 249 -35.11 -18.34 24.73
CA TYR A 249 -35.61 -18.43 26.10
C TYR A 249 -34.49 -18.10 27.12
N ASP A 250 -34.82 -17.77 28.37
CA ASP A 250 -33.87 -17.53 29.47
C ASP A 250 -33.75 -18.76 30.38
N PRO A 251 -32.59 -19.47 30.43
CA PRO A 251 -32.41 -20.67 31.25
C PRO A 251 -32.62 -20.45 32.75
N SER A 252 -32.49 -19.21 33.24
CA SER A 252 -32.69 -18.88 34.66
C SER A 252 -34.16 -18.89 35.06
N LYS A 253 -35.07 -18.76 34.08
CA LYS A 253 -36.53 -18.78 34.30
C LYS A 253 -37.11 -20.20 34.26
N VAL A 254 -36.34 -21.17 33.79
CA VAL A 254 -36.77 -22.56 33.69
C VAL A 254 -36.51 -23.28 35.02
N THR A 255 -37.56 -23.94 35.50
CA THR A 255 -37.56 -24.80 36.67
C THR A 255 -36.60 -25.95 36.43
N GLN A 256 -35.49 -25.99 37.17
CA GLN A 256 -34.56 -27.11 37.08
C GLN A 256 -35.15 -28.31 37.82
N VAL A 257 -35.56 -29.31 37.05
CA VAL A 257 -36.07 -30.57 37.57
C VAL A 257 -35.19 -31.70 37.05
N GLY A 258 -34.51 -32.39 37.96
CA GLY A 258 -33.49 -33.36 37.63
C GLY A 258 -32.16 -32.73 37.21
N SER A 259 -31.31 -33.50 36.52
CA SER A 259 -30.03 -33.04 35.98
C SER A 259 -30.20 -32.39 34.61
N ARG A 260 -29.47 -31.30 34.37
CA ARG A 260 -29.32 -30.70 33.04
C ARG A 260 -28.68 -31.71 32.07
N LEU A 261 -29.03 -31.61 30.79
CA LEU A 261 -28.37 -32.34 29.71
C LEU A 261 -26.86 -32.24 29.87
N SER A 262 -26.22 -33.40 29.93
CA SER A 262 -24.78 -33.49 30.11
C SER A 262 -24.05 -33.57 28.78
N ILE A 263 -23.06 -32.70 28.63
CA ILE A 263 -22.33 -32.53 27.38
C ILE A 263 -20.84 -32.73 27.62
N ALA A 264 -20.23 -33.56 26.78
CA ALA A 264 -18.79 -33.76 26.75
C ALA A 264 -18.23 -33.20 25.45
N VAL A 265 -17.14 -32.45 25.51
CA VAL A 265 -16.45 -31.93 24.31
C VAL A 265 -15.14 -32.68 24.16
N LEU A 266 -15.00 -33.42 23.07
CA LEU A 266 -13.72 -34.03 22.72
C LEU A 266 -12.80 -33.00 22.07
N LYS A 267 -11.49 -33.30 22.10
CA LYS A 267 -10.49 -32.46 21.44
C LYS A 267 -10.86 -32.24 19.98
N PHE A 268 -10.84 -30.97 19.55
CA PHE A 268 -11.08 -30.62 18.16
C PHE A 268 -9.98 -31.20 17.27
N ASN A 269 -10.37 -31.77 16.14
CA ASN A 269 -9.43 -32.15 15.09
C ASN A 269 -9.17 -30.97 14.17
N SER A 270 -8.05 -30.99 13.46
CA SER A 270 -7.76 -29.98 12.46
C SER A 270 -7.01 -30.54 11.25
N ASN A 271 -6.91 -29.74 10.20
CA ASN A 271 -5.88 -29.95 9.19
C ASN A 271 -4.51 -29.48 9.72
N ASP A 272 -3.41 -29.85 9.04
CA ASP A 272 -2.04 -29.60 9.51
C ASP A 272 -1.77 -28.15 9.94
N LYS A 273 -2.39 -27.18 9.27
CA LYS A 273 -2.24 -25.74 9.55
C LYS A 273 -2.90 -25.28 10.85
N GLY A 274 -3.86 -26.03 11.37
CA GLY A 274 -4.64 -25.70 12.56
C GLY A 274 -4.29 -26.52 13.80
N ALA A 275 -3.23 -27.33 13.76
CA ALA A 275 -2.86 -28.23 14.85
C ALA A 275 -2.69 -27.50 16.20
N ASP A 276 -1.97 -26.36 16.18
CA ASP A 276 -1.65 -25.58 17.37
C ASP A 276 -2.86 -24.87 18.00
N LEU A 277 -3.96 -24.71 17.24
CA LEU A 277 -5.16 -24.02 17.69
C LEU A 277 -6.21 -24.95 18.30
N THR A 278 -6.06 -26.27 18.12
CA THR A 278 -7.04 -27.27 18.58
C THR A 278 -7.31 -27.18 20.08
N GLU A 279 -6.27 -27.00 20.89
CA GLU A 279 -6.38 -26.91 22.36
C GLU A 279 -7.17 -25.67 22.77
N SER A 280 -6.71 -24.49 22.33
CA SER A 280 -7.32 -23.20 22.66
C SER A 280 -8.78 -23.11 22.20
N VAL A 281 -9.08 -23.59 20.98
CA VAL A 281 -10.45 -23.63 20.45
C VAL A 281 -11.36 -24.57 21.26
N THR A 282 -10.85 -25.75 21.65
CA THR A 282 -11.61 -26.68 22.48
C THR A 282 -11.93 -26.07 23.84
N GLU A 283 -10.95 -25.47 24.51
CA GLU A 283 -11.13 -24.80 25.81
C GLU A 283 -12.11 -23.62 25.73
N LYS A 284 -12.00 -22.81 24.67
CA LYS A 284 -12.92 -21.70 24.40
C LYS A 284 -14.36 -22.20 24.27
N LEU A 285 -14.60 -23.28 23.51
CA LEU A 285 -15.93 -23.85 23.37
C LEU A 285 -16.48 -24.34 24.71
N VAL A 286 -15.67 -25.10 25.48
CA VAL A 286 -16.04 -25.58 26.81
C VAL A 286 -16.44 -24.41 27.71
N THR A 287 -15.65 -23.35 27.72
CA THR A 287 -15.91 -22.14 28.52
C THR A 287 -17.21 -21.47 28.09
N GLN A 288 -17.47 -21.35 26.79
CA GLN A 288 -18.73 -20.79 26.29
C GLN A 288 -19.94 -21.63 26.69
N LEU A 289 -19.87 -22.96 26.55
CA LEU A 289 -20.96 -23.86 26.95
C LEU A 289 -21.25 -23.81 28.46
N VAL A 290 -20.21 -23.67 29.30
CA VAL A 290 -20.37 -23.45 30.75
C VAL A 290 -21.03 -22.11 31.03
N ASN A 291 -20.58 -21.03 30.37
CA ASN A 291 -21.09 -19.67 30.56
C ASN A 291 -22.56 -19.52 30.15
N LEU A 292 -23.01 -20.29 29.15
CA LEU A 292 -24.42 -20.34 28.74
C LEU A 292 -25.33 -20.97 29.80
N ARG A 293 -24.78 -21.61 30.84
CA ARG A 293 -25.50 -22.18 32.00
C ARG A 293 -26.70 -23.04 31.60
N ARG A 294 -26.57 -23.75 30.47
CA ARG A 294 -27.60 -24.63 29.90
C ARG A 294 -27.30 -26.10 30.16
N PHE A 295 -26.03 -26.47 30.05
CA PHE A 295 -25.57 -27.85 30.10
C PHE A 295 -24.84 -28.17 31.40
N ARG A 296 -24.80 -29.45 31.77
CA ARG A 296 -23.82 -29.99 32.71
C ARG A 296 -22.60 -30.41 31.90
N VAL A 297 -21.58 -29.56 31.83
CA VAL A 297 -20.38 -29.84 31.04
C VAL A 297 -19.48 -30.83 31.81
N ILE A 298 -19.08 -31.91 31.15
CA ILE A 298 -18.17 -32.90 31.69
C ILE A 298 -16.74 -32.43 31.47
N GLU A 299 -15.91 -32.56 32.52
CA GLU A 299 -14.51 -32.18 32.46
C GLU A 299 -13.74 -33.03 31.47
N ARG A 300 -12.90 -32.38 30.67
CA ARG A 300 -12.07 -33.05 29.66
C ARG A 300 -11.09 -34.06 30.27
N SER A 301 -10.53 -33.75 31.42
CA SER A 301 -9.60 -34.65 32.14
C SER A 301 -10.23 -36.01 32.47
N ALA A 302 -11.56 -36.07 32.65
CA ALA A 302 -12.29 -37.32 32.85
C ALA A 302 -12.37 -38.13 31.55
N LEU A 303 -12.57 -37.47 30.40
CA LEU A 303 -12.58 -38.10 29.09
C LEU A 303 -11.21 -38.67 28.76
N ASP A 304 -10.14 -37.90 29.00
CA ASP A 304 -8.76 -38.31 28.73
C ASP A 304 -8.39 -39.56 29.53
N LYS A 305 -8.72 -39.61 30.83
CA LYS A 305 -8.52 -40.80 31.68
C LYS A 305 -9.25 -42.04 31.14
N ILE A 306 -10.52 -41.88 30.75
CA ILE A 306 -11.32 -42.99 30.18
C ILE A 306 -10.68 -43.48 28.87
N MET A 307 -10.22 -42.57 28.03
CA MET A 307 -9.55 -42.91 26.78
C MET A 307 -8.24 -43.67 27.02
N GLU A 308 -7.42 -43.23 27.97
CA GLU A 308 -6.19 -43.91 28.37
C GLU A 308 -6.45 -45.31 28.95
N GLU A 309 -7.42 -45.44 29.88
CA GLU A 309 -7.77 -46.71 30.52
C GLU A 309 -8.32 -47.73 29.51
N GLN A 310 -9.16 -47.28 28.58
CA GLN A 310 -9.76 -48.14 27.55
C GLN A 310 -8.85 -48.31 26.32
N LYS A 311 -7.66 -47.67 26.30
CA LYS A 311 -6.73 -47.62 25.17
C LYS A 311 -7.40 -47.16 23.86
N LEU A 312 -8.32 -46.21 23.97
CA LEU A 312 -9.09 -45.66 22.86
C LEU A 312 -8.40 -44.42 22.28
N GLY A 313 -8.45 -44.23 20.95
CA GLY A 313 -8.03 -42.98 20.30
C GLY A 313 -6.52 -42.68 20.32
N MET A 314 -5.66 -43.71 20.37
CA MET A 314 -4.19 -43.57 20.45
C MET A 314 -3.55 -42.84 19.24
N THR A 315 -4.30 -42.64 18.15
CA THR A 315 -3.83 -41.96 16.93
C THR A 315 -4.19 -40.47 16.88
N GLY A 316 -4.84 -39.93 17.92
CA GLY A 316 -5.32 -38.53 17.94
C GLY A 316 -6.55 -38.28 17.06
N PHE A 317 -6.99 -39.29 16.30
CA PHE A 317 -8.24 -39.25 15.53
C PHE A 317 -9.27 -40.14 16.23
N VAL A 318 -10.35 -39.54 16.72
CA VAL A 318 -11.46 -40.25 17.37
C VAL A 318 -12.60 -40.36 16.38
N ASP A 319 -13.01 -41.59 16.05
CA ASP A 319 -14.20 -41.85 15.25
C ASP A 319 -15.49 -41.69 16.09
N GLU A 320 -16.63 -41.61 15.41
CA GLU A 320 -17.91 -41.39 16.05
C GLU A 320 -18.29 -42.53 17.02
N GLU A 321 -17.92 -43.77 16.70
CA GLU A 321 -18.20 -44.95 17.54
C GLU A 321 -17.40 -44.91 18.86
N THR A 322 -16.10 -44.59 18.77
CA THR A 322 -15.24 -44.41 19.95
C THR A 322 -15.72 -43.23 20.78
N ALA A 323 -16.08 -42.12 20.14
CA ALA A 323 -16.61 -40.94 20.82
C ALA A 323 -17.86 -41.29 21.63
N VAL A 324 -18.84 -41.98 21.03
CA VAL A 324 -20.05 -42.44 21.72
C VAL A 324 -19.70 -43.33 22.92
N LYS A 325 -18.76 -44.28 22.76
CA LYS A 325 -18.33 -45.16 23.86
C LYS A 325 -17.71 -44.38 25.01
N VAL A 326 -16.81 -43.43 24.72
CA VAL A 326 -16.19 -42.56 25.73
C VAL A 326 -17.25 -41.70 26.42
N GLY A 327 -18.18 -41.12 25.66
CA GLY A 327 -19.30 -40.34 26.20
C GLY A 327 -20.18 -41.14 27.15
N LYS A 328 -20.55 -42.38 26.78
CA LYS A 328 -21.30 -43.30 27.66
C LYS A 328 -20.59 -43.56 28.98
N LEU A 329 -19.29 -43.87 28.93
CA LEU A 329 -18.48 -44.14 30.12
C LEU A 329 -18.32 -42.90 31.01
N ALA A 330 -18.26 -41.71 30.40
CA ALA A 330 -18.18 -40.44 31.11
C ALA A 330 -19.54 -39.97 31.68
N GLY A 331 -20.64 -40.65 31.34
CA GLY A 331 -21.99 -40.25 31.72
C GLY A 331 -22.43 -38.95 31.04
N ALA A 332 -22.01 -38.76 29.78
CA ALA A 332 -22.45 -37.70 28.89
C ALA A 332 -23.71 -38.14 28.13
N ASP A 333 -24.73 -37.29 28.07
CA ASP A 333 -25.89 -37.49 27.20
C ASP A 333 -25.53 -37.16 25.75
N VAL A 334 -24.67 -36.16 25.54
CA VAL A 334 -24.23 -35.69 24.22
C VAL A 334 -22.72 -35.57 24.18
N ILE A 335 -22.10 -36.08 23.13
CA ILE A 335 -20.68 -35.87 22.84
C ILE A 335 -20.50 -34.94 21.64
N ILE A 336 -19.70 -33.89 21.83
CA ILE A 336 -19.36 -32.91 20.81
C ILE A 336 -18.02 -33.26 20.19
N LEU A 337 -18.03 -33.45 18.88
CA LEU A 337 -16.86 -33.58 18.01
C LEU A 337 -16.67 -32.27 17.25
N GLY A 338 -15.44 -31.78 17.23
CA GLY A 338 -15.10 -30.54 16.57
C GLY A 338 -14.07 -30.71 15.46
N ARG A 339 -14.16 -29.85 14.44
CA ARG A 339 -13.12 -29.76 13.40
C ARG A 339 -12.83 -28.32 13.01
N ILE A 340 -11.55 -28.01 12.90
CA ILE A 340 -11.00 -26.74 12.43
C ILE A 340 -10.34 -26.96 11.06
N ASN A 341 -10.79 -26.27 10.03
CA ASN A 341 -10.15 -26.27 8.73
C ASN A 341 -9.60 -24.87 8.45
N LEU A 342 -8.28 -24.75 8.31
CA LEU A 342 -7.61 -23.50 7.98
C LEU A 342 -6.97 -23.57 6.60
N GLU A 343 -7.36 -22.66 5.73
CA GLU A 343 -6.79 -22.43 4.41
C GLU A 343 -6.29 -20.99 4.30
N ILE A 344 -5.63 -20.65 3.20
CA ILE A 344 -5.07 -19.30 3.04
C ILE A 344 -6.22 -18.30 2.98
N GLY A 345 -6.35 -17.45 4.01
CA GLY A 345 -7.42 -16.47 4.10
C GLY A 345 -8.82 -17.07 4.28
N PHE A 346 -8.93 -18.30 4.76
CA PHE A 346 -10.23 -18.92 5.05
C PHE A 346 -10.13 -19.82 6.28
N ALA A 347 -11.02 -19.62 7.24
CA ALA A 347 -11.13 -20.43 8.43
C ALA A 347 -12.55 -20.97 8.54
N LYS A 348 -12.69 -22.25 8.88
CA LYS A 348 -13.97 -22.91 9.15
C LYS A 348 -13.88 -23.72 10.43
N VAL A 349 -14.84 -23.51 11.33
CA VAL A 349 -15.03 -24.30 12.54
C VAL A 349 -16.35 -25.04 12.39
N SER A 350 -16.34 -26.34 12.65
CA SER A 350 -17.54 -27.17 12.64
C SER A 350 -17.63 -27.98 13.92
N ALA A 351 -18.85 -28.20 14.39
CA ALA A 351 -19.16 -29.03 15.54
C ALA A 351 -20.33 -29.97 15.23
N ARG A 352 -20.18 -31.20 15.70
CA ARG A 352 -21.16 -32.27 15.59
C ARG A 352 -21.47 -32.78 16.99
N GLY A 353 -22.74 -32.89 17.34
CA GLY A 353 -23.18 -33.45 18.62
C GLY A 353 -23.93 -34.75 18.42
N ILE A 354 -23.47 -35.80 19.08
CA ILE A 354 -24.02 -37.15 18.95
C ILE A 354 -24.66 -37.52 20.28
N ASP A 355 -25.91 -37.97 20.25
CA ASP A 355 -26.58 -38.56 21.41
C ASP A 355 -25.90 -39.88 21.75
N THR A 356 -25.39 -40.01 22.98
CA THR A 356 -24.61 -41.18 23.34
C THR A 356 -25.48 -42.43 23.45
N GLU A 357 -26.76 -42.33 23.81
CA GLU A 357 -27.63 -43.50 23.93
C GLU A 357 -28.04 -44.04 22.56
N THR A 358 -28.51 -43.16 21.67
CA THR A 358 -29.05 -43.55 20.36
C THR A 358 -28.00 -43.60 19.26
N SER A 359 -26.82 -42.98 19.48
CA SER A 359 -25.79 -42.76 18.46
C SER A 359 -26.27 -41.90 17.27
N GLU A 360 -27.35 -41.13 17.44
CA GLU A 360 -27.85 -40.22 16.41
C GLU A 360 -27.13 -38.86 16.46
N LEU A 361 -26.86 -38.30 15.27
CA LEU A 361 -26.34 -36.94 15.13
C LEU A 361 -27.48 -35.93 15.37
N ILE A 362 -27.47 -35.30 16.54
CA ILE A 362 -28.52 -34.36 16.97
C ILE A 362 -28.13 -32.88 16.78
N VAL A 363 -26.83 -32.60 16.59
CA VAL A 363 -26.31 -31.26 16.32
C VAL A 363 -25.32 -31.31 15.17
N ALA A 364 -25.45 -30.40 14.21
CA ALA A 364 -24.50 -30.23 13.12
C ALA A 364 -24.42 -28.75 12.75
N LYS A 365 -23.34 -28.08 13.17
CA LYS A 365 -23.14 -26.64 12.99
C LYS A 365 -21.77 -26.33 12.42
N GLU A 366 -21.72 -25.27 11.64
CA GLU A 366 -20.48 -24.74 11.09
C GLU A 366 -20.53 -23.22 11.01
N ALA A 367 -19.37 -22.60 11.16
CA ALA A 367 -19.15 -21.19 10.97
C ALA A 367 -17.85 -21.00 10.20
N ASP A 368 -17.83 -20.08 9.24
CA ASP A 368 -16.68 -19.80 8.40
C ASP A 368 -16.39 -18.30 8.27
N SER A 369 -15.15 -17.98 7.89
CA SER A 369 -14.70 -16.61 7.68
C SER A 369 -13.59 -16.54 6.65
N GLY A 370 -13.54 -15.44 5.89
CA GLY A 370 -12.44 -15.09 4.99
C GLY A 370 -11.17 -14.57 5.70
N ASN A 371 -10.98 -14.91 6.98
CA ASN A 371 -9.83 -14.51 7.78
C ASN A 371 -9.44 -15.62 8.75
N THR A 372 -8.13 -15.83 8.93
CA THR A 372 -7.54 -16.87 9.78
C THR A 372 -6.93 -16.33 11.07
N ASN A 373 -7.15 -15.06 11.40
CA ASN A 373 -6.68 -14.48 12.66
C ASN A 373 -7.32 -15.19 13.86
N ILE A 374 -6.57 -15.30 14.96
CA ILE A 374 -7.02 -16.00 16.16
C ILE A 374 -8.32 -15.42 16.74
N GLU A 375 -8.47 -14.09 16.74
CA GLU A 375 -9.70 -13.42 17.18
C GLU A 375 -10.90 -13.80 16.30
N THR A 376 -10.70 -13.97 14.99
CA THR A 376 -11.75 -14.43 14.08
C THR A 376 -12.14 -15.86 14.41
N ILE A 377 -11.17 -16.74 14.62
CA ILE A 377 -11.41 -18.15 14.96
C ILE A 377 -12.16 -18.25 16.30
N GLU A 378 -11.77 -17.47 17.31
CA GLU A 378 -12.50 -17.42 18.57
C GLU A 378 -13.97 -16.99 18.39
N LYS A 379 -14.24 -16.00 17.53
CA LYS A 379 -15.61 -15.58 17.19
C LYS A 379 -16.40 -16.69 16.49
N LEU A 380 -15.76 -17.47 15.60
CA LEU A 380 -16.40 -18.63 14.98
C LEU A 380 -16.79 -19.68 16.03
N VAL A 381 -15.94 -19.92 17.03
CA VAL A 381 -16.23 -20.84 18.14
C VAL A 381 -17.38 -20.33 18.99
N GLU A 382 -17.43 -19.03 19.27
CA GLU A 382 -18.55 -18.39 19.99
C GLU A 382 -19.86 -18.56 19.24
N GLN A 383 -19.87 -18.34 17.92
CA GLN A 383 -21.03 -18.56 17.08
C GLN A 383 -21.49 -20.02 17.12
N VAL A 384 -20.56 -20.97 16.96
CA VAL A 384 -20.86 -22.41 17.05
C VAL A 384 -21.44 -22.78 18.43
N ALA A 385 -20.93 -22.20 19.53
CA ALA A 385 -21.48 -22.43 20.86
C ALA A 385 -22.94 -21.96 20.99
N VAL A 386 -23.25 -20.78 20.44
CA VAL A 386 -24.61 -20.23 20.41
C VAL A 386 -25.53 -21.12 19.55
N ASP A 387 -25.04 -21.60 18.42
CA ASP A 387 -25.80 -22.47 17.54
C ASP A 387 -26.09 -23.84 18.18
N ILE A 388 -25.14 -24.41 18.93
CA ILE A 388 -25.35 -25.62 19.73
C ILE A 388 -26.42 -25.37 20.80
N TYR A 389 -26.35 -24.23 21.49
CA TYR A 389 -27.33 -23.83 22.50
C TYR A 389 -28.75 -23.72 21.93
N ASN A 390 -28.88 -23.21 20.70
CA ASN A 390 -30.16 -23.08 20.02
C ASN A 390 -30.73 -24.43 19.52
N ASP A 391 -29.88 -25.37 19.11
CA ASP A 391 -30.31 -26.71 18.69
C ASP A 391 -30.69 -27.63 19.88
N LEU A 392 -30.20 -27.31 21.08
CA LEU A 392 -30.49 -28.05 22.33
C LEU A 392 -31.22 -27.14 23.35
N PRO A 393 -32.46 -26.70 23.05
CA PRO A 393 -33.18 -25.76 23.91
C PRO A 393 -33.60 -26.39 25.24
N LEU A 394 -33.69 -25.57 26.29
CA LEU A 394 -34.27 -25.88 27.60
C LEU A 394 -35.61 -25.16 27.68
N VAL A 395 -36.68 -25.86 27.30
CA VAL A 395 -38.02 -25.29 27.22
C VAL A 395 -38.96 -26.01 28.18
N GLU A 396 -39.87 -25.25 28.77
CA GLU A 396 -40.97 -25.79 29.57
C GLU A 396 -42.22 -25.95 28.72
N GLY A 397 -43.00 -26.97 29.04
CA GLY A 397 -44.29 -27.28 28.45
C GLY A 397 -45.28 -27.79 29.48
N ILE A 398 -46.42 -28.23 28.98
CA ILE A 398 -47.53 -28.78 29.77
C ILE A 398 -47.94 -30.12 29.15
N VAL A 399 -48.31 -31.07 30.00
CA VAL A 399 -48.98 -32.30 29.61
C VAL A 399 -50.42 -31.97 29.19
N MET A 400 -50.71 -32.13 27.91
CA MET A 400 -52.03 -31.84 27.33
C MET A 400 -52.98 -33.03 27.40
N ALA A 401 -52.44 -34.25 27.29
CA ALA A 401 -53.19 -35.49 27.40
C ALA A 401 -52.28 -36.65 27.84
N VAL A 402 -52.85 -37.61 28.55
CA VAL A 402 -52.20 -38.86 28.95
C VAL A 402 -53.04 -40.02 28.44
N GLU A 403 -52.47 -40.79 27.53
CA GLU A 403 -53.03 -42.03 26.99
C GLU A 403 -52.22 -43.23 27.53
N GLU A 404 -52.70 -44.46 27.34
CA GLU A 404 -52.13 -45.67 27.99
C GLU A 404 -50.61 -45.83 27.84
N ASN A 405 -50.01 -45.34 26.75
CA ASN A 405 -48.57 -45.44 26.52
C ASN A 405 -47.96 -44.21 25.82
N GLN A 406 -48.69 -43.10 25.81
CA GLN A 406 -48.29 -41.87 25.12
C GLN A 406 -48.71 -40.65 25.93
N ILE A 407 -47.84 -39.66 25.98
CA ILE A 407 -48.07 -38.40 26.69
C ILE A 407 -47.94 -37.28 25.66
N ILE A 408 -49.00 -36.48 25.51
CA ILE A 408 -49.03 -35.38 24.57
C ILE A 408 -48.57 -34.12 25.28
N LEU A 409 -47.58 -33.44 24.72
CA LEU A 409 -46.92 -32.27 25.31
C LEU A 409 -47.19 -31.01 24.48
N SER A 410 -47.31 -29.87 25.15
CA SER A 410 -47.54 -28.54 24.53
C SER A 410 -46.27 -27.91 23.92
N ILE A 411 -45.28 -28.73 23.57
CA ILE A 411 -43.99 -28.29 23.00
C ILE A 411 -43.76 -29.04 21.70
N GLY A 412 -43.39 -28.31 20.64
CA GLY A 412 -43.22 -28.85 19.29
C GLY A 412 -41.95 -28.35 18.62
N SER A 413 -41.84 -28.58 17.31
CA SER A 413 -40.66 -28.19 16.54
C SER A 413 -40.45 -26.68 16.50
N ASN A 414 -41.50 -25.88 16.70
CA ASN A 414 -41.43 -24.42 16.77
C ASN A 414 -40.56 -23.89 17.91
N VAL A 415 -40.37 -24.68 18.97
CA VAL A 415 -39.51 -24.37 20.13
C VAL A 415 -38.30 -25.30 20.19
N GLY A 416 -37.97 -25.96 19.07
CA GLY A 416 -36.78 -26.79 18.90
C GLY A 416 -36.86 -28.20 19.47
N VAL A 417 -38.04 -28.69 19.85
CA VAL A 417 -38.23 -30.11 20.22
C VAL A 417 -38.10 -30.98 18.96
N ARG A 418 -37.43 -32.13 19.10
CA ARG A 418 -37.19 -33.09 18.03
C ARG A 418 -37.53 -34.50 18.51
N LYS A 419 -37.63 -35.45 17.58
CA LYS A 419 -37.68 -36.87 17.95
C LYS A 419 -36.38 -37.20 18.71
N GLY A 420 -36.49 -37.97 19.79
CA GLY A 420 -35.39 -38.29 20.69
C GLY A 420 -35.19 -37.29 21.84
N THR A 421 -35.81 -36.08 21.79
CA THR A 421 -35.68 -35.11 22.87
C THR A 421 -36.16 -35.71 24.20
N LYS A 422 -35.26 -35.77 25.18
CA LYS A 422 -35.59 -36.20 26.55
C LYS A 422 -36.19 -35.04 27.32
N CYS A 423 -37.14 -35.34 28.18
CA CYS A 423 -37.77 -34.36 29.05
C CYS A 423 -38.16 -34.98 30.40
N VAL A 424 -38.32 -34.15 31.41
CA VAL A 424 -38.72 -34.54 32.76
C VAL A 424 -40.12 -33.99 33.02
N ALA A 425 -41.07 -34.87 33.28
CA ALA A 425 -42.39 -34.48 33.76
C ALA A 425 -42.33 -34.21 35.26
N TYR A 426 -43.03 -33.18 35.72
CA TYR A 426 -43.04 -32.78 37.12
C TYR A 426 -44.34 -32.08 37.54
N LYS A 427 -44.68 -32.24 38.81
CA LYS A 427 -45.82 -31.57 39.43
C LYS A 427 -45.35 -30.33 40.17
N GLU A 428 -45.98 -29.19 39.88
CA GLU A 428 -45.79 -27.96 40.64
C GLU A 428 -46.61 -28.00 41.93
N GLY A 429 -45.94 -27.78 43.05
CA GLY A 429 -46.54 -27.73 44.37
C GLY A 429 -46.59 -26.31 44.95
N LYS A 430 -46.55 -26.24 46.28
CA LYS A 430 -46.67 -24.99 47.05
C LYS A 430 -45.60 -23.97 46.65
N LYS A 431 -46.02 -22.71 46.44
CA LYS A 431 -45.14 -21.56 46.22
C LYS A 431 -44.63 -21.00 47.56
N TYR A 432 -43.37 -20.55 47.57
CA TYR A 432 -42.71 -19.93 48.71
C TYR A 432 -42.47 -18.44 48.42
N TYR A 433 -42.71 -17.61 49.42
CA TYR A 433 -42.69 -16.16 49.28
C TYR A 433 -41.71 -15.54 50.28
N HIS A 434 -41.06 -14.45 49.87
CA HIS A 434 -40.25 -13.65 50.78
C HIS A 434 -41.16 -13.00 51.82
N PRO A 435 -40.88 -13.17 53.13
CA PRO A 435 -41.83 -12.80 54.18
C PRO A 435 -42.14 -11.29 54.23
N THR A 436 -41.22 -10.44 53.78
CA THR A 436 -41.39 -8.98 53.83
C THR A 436 -41.68 -8.31 52.50
N THR A 437 -41.29 -8.89 51.37
CA THR A 437 -41.49 -8.28 50.04
C THR A 437 -42.66 -8.90 49.29
N GLY A 438 -43.14 -10.07 49.73
CA GLY A 438 -44.19 -10.83 49.03
C GLY A 438 -43.73 -11.45 47.70
N GLU A 439 -42.45 -11.33 47.36
CA GLU A 439 -41.89 -11.89 46.12
C GLU A 439 -41.89 -13.41 46.16
N VAL A 440 -42.26 -14.07 45.06
CA VAL A 440 -42.19 -15.53 44.94
C VAL A 440 -40.72 -15.94 44.83
N LEU A 441 -40.19 -16.57 45.88
CA LEU A 441 -38.81 -17.07 45.92
C LEU A 441 -38.64 -18.42 45.23
N GLY A 442 -39.73 -19.19 45.12
CA GLY A 442 -39.69 -20.51 44.49
C GLY A 442 -40.99 -21.27 44.64
N LYS A 443 -40.97 -22.52 44.18
CA LYS A 443 -42.09 -23.46 44.25
C LYS A 443 -41.56 -24.84 44.56
N ASN A 444 -42.34 -25.64 45.29
CA ASN A 444 -42.02 -27.05 45.46
C ASN A 444 -42.24 -27.76 44.12
N VAL A 445 -41.36 -28.67 43.77
CA VAL A 445 -41.39 -29.39 42.48
C VAL A 445 -41.17 -30.86 42.75
N THR A 446 -42.10 -31.70 42.31
CA THR A 446 -41.99 -33.16 42.45
C THR A 446 -41.75 -33.78 41.08
N PRO A 447 -40.58 -34.38 40.81
CA PRO A 447 -40.33 -35.08 39.55
C PRO A 447 -41.23 -36.30 39.45
N LEU A 448 -41.92 -36.46 38.32
CA LEU A 448 -42.82 -37.57 38.05
C LEU A 448 -42.15 -38.65 37.21
N GLY A 449 -41.21 -38.29 36.33
CA GLY A 449 -40.48 -39.25 35.53
C GLY A 449 -39.86 -38.66 34.28
N GLU A 450 -39.03 -39.45 33.59
CA GLU A 450 -38.41 -39.07 32.33
C GLU A 450 -39.23 -39.56 31.14
N LEU A 451 -39.32 -38.75 30.10
CA LEU A 451 -40.03 -39.03 28.86
C LEU A 451 -39.10 -38.79 27.66
N VAL A 452 -39.28 -39.58 26.59
CA VAL A 452 -38.61 -39.38 25.30
C VAL A 452 -39.64 -39.03 24.23
N VAL A 453 -39.39 -37.96 23.49
CA VAL A 453 -40.24 -37.54 22.38
C VAL A 453 -40.11 -38.52 21.22
N VAL A 454 -41.22 -39.11 20.77
CA VAL A 454 -41.26 -40.08 19.68
C VAL A 454 -41.82 -39.51 18.38
N GLN A 455 -42.66 -38.47 18.47
CA GLN A 455 -43.23 -37.77 17.33
C GLN A 455 -43.36 -36.28 17.64
N VAL A 456 -43.10 -35.44 16.64
CA VAL A 456 -43.15 -33.98 16.76
C VAL A 456 -44.04 -33.40 15.67
N GLN A 457 -44.86 -32.43 16.08
CA GLN A 457 -45.60 -31.52 15.21
C GLN A 457 -45.15 -30.09 15.51
N GLU A 458 -45.68 -29.11 14.77
CA GLU A 458 -45.23 -27.72 14.90
C GLU A 458 -45.35 -27.19 16.33
N LYS A 459 -46.49 -27.40 17.00
CA LYS A 459 -46.79 -26.83 18.33
C LYS A 459 -46.99 -27.86 19.44
N MET A 460 -46.82 -29.15 19.13
CA MET A 460 -47.00 -30.24 20.08
C MET A 460 -46.10 -31.41 19.77
N SER A 461 -45.91 -32.29 20.73
CA SER A 461 -45.18 -33.54 20.56
C SER A 461 -45.84 -34.66 21.34
N ILE A 462 -45.50 -35.88 20.95
CA ILE A 462 -45.92 -37.11 21.62
C ILE A 462 -44.66 -37.74 22.20
N ALA A 463 -44.69 -38.01 23.50
CA ALA A 463 -43.60 -38.61 24.25
C ALA A 463 -44.01 -39.94 24.88
N LYS A 464 -43.02 -40.79 25.18
CA LYS A 464 -43.19 -42.05 25.90
C LYS A 464 -42.36 -42.07 27.17
N PRO A 465 -42.83 -42.73 28.24
CA PRO A 465 -42.06 -42.90 29.47
C PRO A 465 -40.73 -43.63 29.25
N ILE A 466 -39.68 -43.17 29.92
CA ILE A 466 -38.38 -43.84 30.03
C ILE A 466 -38.27 -44.43 31.44
N GLY A 467 -38.34 -45.75 31.57
CA GLY A 467 -38.23 -46.43 32.86
C GLY A 467 -39.48 -46.27 33.74
N LYS A 468 -39.28 -46.18 35.07
CA LYS A 468 -40.37 -46.06 36.04
C LYS A 468 -40.82 -44.60 36.15
N ILE A 469 -42.13 -44.38 36.02
CA ILE A 469 -42.75 -43.08 36.20
C ILE A 469 -43.82 -43.14 37.31
N SER A 470 -44.04 -42.00 37.96
CA SER A 470 -45.19 -41.74 38.83
C SER A 470 -46.44 -41.44 37.99
N ASN A 471 -47.60 -41.30 38.64
CA ASN A 471 -48.82 -40.90 37.94
C ASN A 471 -48.66 -39.49 37.35
N ILE A 472 -48.68 -39.37 36.03
CA ILE A 472 -48.66 -38.10 35.30
C ILE A 472 -50.10 -37.75 34.94
N GLU A 473 -50.51 -36.52 35.22
CA GLU A 473 -51.84 -35.99 35.00
C GLU A 473 -51.81 -34.87 33.94
N ILE A 474 -52.98 -34.55 33.38
CA ILE A 474 -53.13 -33.37 32.53
C ILE A 474 -52.79 -32.12 33.35
N GLU A 475 -52.20 -31.12 32.72
CA GLU A 475 -51.68 -29.88 33.33
C GLU A 475 -50.38 -30.00 34.13
N ASP A 476 -49.86 -31.21 34.36
CA ASP A 476 -48.51 -31.38 34.86
C ASP A 476 -47.50 -30.72 33.91
N LYS A 477 -46.38 -30.27 34.46
CA LYS A 477 -45.36 -29.57 33.70
C LYS A 477 -44.36 -30.55 33.12
N VAL A 478 -43.74 -30.14 32.03
CA VAL A 478 -42.61 -30.86 31.44
C VAL A 478 -41.49 -29.88 31.16
N VAL A 479 -40.25 -30.30 31.33
CA VAL A 479 -39.07 -29.53 30.95
C VAL A 479 -38.14 -30.38 30.11
N VAL A 480 -37.67 -29.84 28.99
CA VAL A 480 -36.67 -30.52 28.14
C VAL A 480 -35.35 -30.61 28.90
N LYS A 481 -34.70 -31.77 28.83
CA LYS A 481 -33.39 -31.97 29.48
C LYS A 481 -32.29 -31.18 28.82
#